data_AF-A1ZER1-F1
#
_entry.id   AF-A1ZER1-F1
#
_cell.length_a   1.000
_cell.length_b   1.000
_cell.length_c   1.000
_cell.angle_alpha   90.00
_cell.angle_beta   90.00
_cell.angle_gamma   90.00
#
_symmetry.space_group_name_H-M   'P 1'
#
loop_
_entity.id
_entity.type
_entity.pdbx_description
1 polymer ?
#
loop_
_entity_poly.entity_id
_entity_poly.type
_entity_poly.pdbx_seq_one_letter_code
_entity_poly.pdbx_strand_id
1 'polypeptide(L)'
;MKMTYFERQGFGASIGEAFWTAHQEAQEQAGANSDLHTKTTFEEINTPAGVNPLKYAEWIRQACCSLKTDASEWDKKRYLLFVPKARQTKVLSLAQAMVDENKTLGLRLKGPAASAFRIKNGIKGKHGKVFLFIGVG
;
A
#
# COMPACT_ATOMS: atom_id res chain seq x y z
N MET A 1 -20.41 2.70 -3.84
CA MET A 1 -19.48 2.76 -2.70
C MET A 1 -18.36 3.74 -3.03
N LYS A 2 -17.92 4.55 -2.06
CA LYS A 2 -16.81 5.49 -2.25
C LYS A 2 -15.51 4.74 -2.01
N MET A 3 -14.71 4.54 -3.05
CA MET A 3 -13.42 3.84 -2.95
C MET A 3 -12.48 4.55 -1.96
N THR A 4 -12.08 3.85 -0.89
CA THR A 4 -11.16 4.37 0.14
C THR A 4 -9.81 3.67 0.05
N TYR A 5 -8.74 4.44 -0.14
CA TYR A 5 -7.38 3.90 -0.07
C TYR A 5 -6.99 3.65 1.38
N PHE A 6 -6.34 2.53 1.65
CA PHE A 6 -5.74 2.23 2.95
C PHE A 6 -4.27 1.85 2.82
N GLU A 7 -3.53 2.10 3.91
CA GLU A 7 -2.16 1.64 4.10
C GLU A 7 -2.02 1.09 5.53
N ARG A 8 -1.42 -0.09 5.66
CA ARG A 8 -1.19 -0.77 6.94
C ARG A 8 0.20 -1.38 6.95
N GLN A 9 0.92 -1.22 8.05
CA GLN A 9 2.20 -1.89 8.26
C GLN A 9 2.01 -3.31 8.82
N GLY A 10 2.88 -4.22 8.41
CA GLY A 10 3.04 -5.53 9.03
C GLY A 10 4.50 -5.91 9.23
N PHE A 11 4.73 -6.84 10.15
CA PHE A 11 6.07 -7.28 10.55
C PHE A 11 6.11 -8.80 10.56
N GLY A 12 7.17 -9.37 9.99
CA GLY A 12 7.34 -10.83 9.94
C GLY A 12 8.63 -11.24 9.22
N ALA A 13 8.99 -12.52 9.30
CA ALA A 13 10.10 -13.09 8.54
C ALA A 13 9.79 -13.20 7.04
N SER A 14 8.50 -13.36 6.70
CA SER A 14 7.94 -13.40 5.35
C SER A 14 6.82 -12.38 5.14
N ILE A 15 6.43 -12.14 3.88
CA ILE A 15 5.27 -11.29 3.57
C ILE A 15 3.96 -11.90 4.09
N GLY A 16 3.79 -13.23 4.00
CA GLY A 16 2.56 -13.89 4.46
C GLY A 16 2.39 -13.79 5.97
N GLU A 17 3.46 -14.00 6.74
CA GLU A 17 3.44 -13.79 8.20
C GLU A 17 3.10 -12.34 8.56
N ALA A 18 3.75 -11.38 7.89
CA ALA A 18 3.48 -9.96 8.09
C ALA A 18 2.04 -9.58 7.72
N PHE A 19 1.49 -10.15 6.65
CA PHE A 19 0.13 -9.91 6.19
C PHE A 19 -0.89 -10.40 7.20
N TRP A 20 -0.81 -11.66 7.62
CA TRP A 20 -1.77 -12.23 8.56
C TRP A 20 -1.69 -11.58 9.94
N THR A 21 -0.49 -11.17 10.37
CA THR A 21 -0.32 -10.39 11.60
C THR A 21 -1.01 -9.03 11.46
N ALA A 22 -0.76 -8.30 10.37
CA ALA A 22 -1.40 -7.00 10.12
C ALA A 22 -2.93 -7.12 9.94
N HIS A 23 -3.40 -8.21 9.34
CA HIS A 23 -4.81 -8.54 9.17
C HIS A 23 -5.50 -8.77 10.52
N GLN A 24 -4.87 -9.56 11.41
CA GLN A 24 -5.38 -9.78 12.75
C GLN A 24 -5.37 -8.50 13.59
N GLU A 25 -4.28 -7.73 13.57
CA GLU A 25 -4.22 -6.42 14.24
C GLU A 25 -5.31 -5.46 13.72
N ALA A 26 -5.57 -5.48 12.40
CA ALA A 26 -6.64 -4.70 11.78
C ALA A 26 -8.03 -5.11 12.26
N GLN A 27 -8.25 -6.41 12.50
CA GLN A 27 -9.49 -6.95 13.05
C GLN A 27 -9.68 -6.54 14.52
N GLU A 28 -8.62 -6.63 15.33
CA GLU A 28 -8.62 -6.28 16.75
C GLU A 28 -8.81 -4.78 16.99
N GLN A 29 -8.25 -3.92 16.13
CA GLN A 29 -8.30 -2.47 16.31
C GLN A 29 -9.63 -1.80 15.94
N ALA A 30 -10.42 -2.39 15.05
CA ALA A 30 -11.47 -1.61 14.37
C ALA A 30 -12.86 -2.25 14.34
N GLY A 31 -13.03 -3.51 14.74
CA GLY A 31 -14.23 -4.25 14.35
C GLY A 31 -14.43 -4.19 12.82
N ALA A 32 -15.68 -4.17 12.34
CA ALA A 32 -16.06 -4.28 10.93
C ALA A 32 -15.56 -3.15 9.98
N ASN A 33 -14.86 -2.13 10.47
CA ASN A 33 -14.54 -0.91 9.70
C ASN A 33 -13.06 -0.77 9.27
N SER A 34 -12.16 -1.72 9.57
CA SER A 34 -10.79 -1.65 9.04
C SER A 34 -10.65 -2.26 7.65
N ASP A 35 -10.05 -1.55 6.70
CA ASP A 35 -10.07 -2.01 5.31
C ASP A 35 -9.26 -3.30 5.07
N LEU A 36 -8.19 -3.57 5.84
CA LEU A 36 -7.29 -4.71 5.60
C LEU A 36 -7.90 -6.06 6.04
N HIS A 37 -8.68 -6.12 7.13
CA HIS A 37 -9.26 -7.38 7.63
C HIS A 37 -10.38 -7.94 6.73
N THR A 38 -10.81 -7.16 5.73
CA THR A 38 -11.78 -7.59 4.72
C THR A 38 -11.11 -8.22 3.50
N LYS A 39 -9.76 -8.25 3.46
CA LYS A 39 -8.96 -8.76 2.34
C LYS A 39 -8.29 -10.06 2.73
N THR A 40 -8.46 -11.09 1.91
CA THR A 40 -7.80 -12.40 2.10
C THR A 40 -6.72 -12.68 1.05
N THR A 41 -6.63 -11.84 0.02
CA THR A 41 -5.66 -11.96 -1.06
C THR A 41 -4.65 -10.82 -1.02
N PHE A 42 -3.38 -11.17 -1.25
CA PHE A 42 -2.32 -10.18 -1.40
C PHE A 42 -1.30 -10.60 -2.47
N GLU A 43 -0.63 -9.60 -3.04
CA GLU A 43 0.45 -9.76 -4.01
C GLU A 43 1.71 -9.05 -3.52
N GLU A 44 2.87 -9.73 -3.51
CA GLU A 44 4.14 -9.06 -3.25
C GLU A 44 4.58 -8.26 -4.47
N ILE A 45 4.82 -6.96 -4.27
CA ILE A 45 5.37 -6.09 -5.31
C ILE A 45 6.79 -5.65 -4.96
N ASN A 46 7.63 -5.57 -5.98
CA ASN A 46 9.01 -5.12 -5.83
C ASN A 46 9.13 -3.63 -6.14
N THR A 47 9.85 -2.90 -5.28
CA THR A 47 10.23 -1.52 -5.58
C THR A 47 11.22 -1.51 -6.75
N PRO A 48 11.01 -0.67 -7.79
CA PRO A 48 11.98 -0.53 -8.87
C PRO A 48 13.37 -0.11 -8.36
N ALA A 49 14.42 -0.56 -9.04
CA ALA A 49 15.79 -0.17 -8.70
C ALA A 49 15.96 1.36 -8.69
N GLY A 50 16.66 1.87 -7.68
CA GLY A 50 16.88 3.32 -7.49
C GLY A 50 15.67 4.10 -6.98
N VAL A 51 14.53 3.46 -6.73
CA VAL A 51 13.33 4.10 -6.17
C VAL A 51 13.22 3.80 -4.67
N ASN A 52 12.89 4.82 -3.89
CA ASN A 52 12.57 4.63 -2.47
C ASN A 52 11.21 3.92 -2.34
N PRO A 53 11.09 2.81 -1.59
CA PRO A 53 9.83 2.08 -1.44
C PRO A 53 8.66 2.94 -0.95
N LEU A 54 8.89 3.87 -0.01
CA LEU A 54 7.85 4.78 0.48
C LEU A 54 7.35 5.74 -0.61
N LYS A 55 8.27 6.19 -1.48
CA LYS A 55 7.90 7.01 -2.64
C LYS A 55 7.12 6.20 -3.68
N TYR A 56 7.44 4.92 -3.83
CA TYR A 56 6.72 4.02 -4.74
C TYR A 56 5.29 3.74 -4.25
N ALA A 57 5.12 3.49 -2.95
CA ALA A 57 3.81 3.39 -2.30
C ALA A 57 2.97 4.65 -2.53
N GLU A 58 3.57 5.84 -2.33
CA GLU A 58 2.89 7.11 -2.58
C GLU A 58 2.45 7.26 -4.05
N TRP A 59 3.26 6.85 -5.03
CA TRP A 59 2.83 6.87 -6.43
C TRP A 59 1.64 5.95 -6.71
N ILE A 60 1.60 4.77 -6.09
CA ILE A 60 0.46 3.85 -6.18
C ILE A 60 -0.78 4.49 -5.56
N ARG A 61 -0.65 5.16 -4.41
CA ARG A 61 -1.74 5.93 -3.79
C ARG A 61 -2.29 7.00 -4.71
N GLN A 62 -1.42 7.78 -5.35
CA GLN A 62 -1.84 8.81 -6.31
C GLN A 62 -2.55 8.20 -7.52
N ALA A 63 -2.04 7.08 -8.05
CA ALA A 63 -2.71 6.33 -9.10
C ALA A 63 -4.11 5.86 -8.67
N CYS A 64 -4.27 5.35 -7.45
CA CYS A 64 -5.60 4.98 -6.91
C CYS A 64 -6.54 6.19 -6.84
N CYS A 65 -6.07 7.34 -6.36
CA CYS A 65 -6.87 8.56 -6.32
C CYS A 65 -7.35 8.99 -7.72
N SER A 66 -6.56 8.74 -8.77
CA SER A 66 -6.96 9.03 -10.16
C SER A 66 -8.02 8.07 -10.73
N LEU A 67 -8.23 6.90 -10.11
CA LEU A 67 -9.23 5.92 -10.53
C LEU A 67 -10.60 6.14 -9.89
N LYS A 68 -10.72 7.06 -8.92
CA LYS A 68 -11.99 7.36 -8.27
C LYS A 68 -13.03 7.84 -9.27
N THR A 69 -14.23 7.28 -9.20
CA THR A 69 -15.33 7.58 -10.13
C THR A 69 -15.81 9.03 -10.06
N ASP A 70 -15.63 9.69 -8.91
CA ASP A 70 -15.97 11.09 -8.67
C ASP A 70 -14.82 12.08 -8.97
N ALA A 71 -13.64 11.59 -9.38
CA ALA A 71 -12.52 12.46 -9.74
C ALA A 71 -12.75 13.11 -11.11
N SER A 72 -12.62 14.44 -11.18
CA SER A 72 -12.68 15.16 -12.45
C SER A 72 -11.47 14.81 -13.34
N GLU A 73 -11.59 14.99 -14.66
CA GLU A 73 -10.45 14.78 -15.58
C GLU A 73 -9.23 15.64 -15.24
N TRP A 74 -9.44 16.81 -14.64
CA TRP A 74 -8.36 17.64 -14.13
C TRP A 74 -7.69 17.02 -12.89
N ASP A 75 -8.47 16.49 -11.94
CA ASP A 75 -7.94 15.83 -10.75
C ASP A 75 -7.15 14.56 -11.11
N LYS A 76 -7.68 13.75 -12.04
CA LYS A 76 -6.99 12.56 -12.55
C LYS A 76 -5.61 12.91 -13.09
N LYS A 77 -5.52 13.94 -13.93
CA LYS A 77 -4.24 14.44 -14.47
C LYS A 77 -3.34 14.94 -13.34
N ARG A 78 -3.87 15.73 -12.40
CA ARG A 78 -3.11 16.30 -11.29
C ARG A 78 -2.49 15.22 -10.41
N TYR A 79 -3.21 14.16 -10.07
CA TYR A 79 -2.66 13.05 -9.27
C TYR A 79 -1.50 12.36 -10.00
N LEU A 80 -1.62 12.16 -11.31
CA LEU A 80 -0.59 11.52 -12.11
C LEU A 80 0.64 12.39 -12.39
N LEU A 81 0.55 13.72 -12.23
CA LEU A 81 1.72 14.63 -12.37
C LEU A 81 2.84 14.31 -11.37
N PHE A 82 2.50 13.77 -10.19
CA PHE A 82 3.48 13.41 -9.16
C PHE A 82 4.17 12.07 -9.43
N VAL A 83 3.69 11.33 -10.44
CA VAL A 83 4.25 10.05 -10.88
C VAL A 83 5.09 10.29 -12.13
N PRO A 84 6.36 9.85 -12.17
CA PRO A 84 7.17 9.94 -13.38
C PRO A 84 6.48 9.28 -14.58
N LYS A 85 6.45 9.95 -15.74
CA LYS A 85 5.78 9.46 -16.96
C LYS A 85 6.13 8.01 -17.30
N ALA A 86 7.42 7.64 -17.23
CA ALA A 86 7.90 6.28 -17.50
C ALA A 86 7.37 5.20 -16.53
N ARG A 87 6.72 5.60 -15.43
CA ARG A 87 6.17 4.70 -14.40
C ARG A 87 4.64 4.74 -14.30
N GLN A 88 3.99 5.74 -14.91
CA GLN A 88 2.54 5.95 -14.82
C GLN A 88 1.75 4.70 -15.21
N THR A 89 2.03 4.09 -16.36
CA THR A 89 1.35 2.87 -16.81
C THR A 89 1.44 1.74 -15.80
N LYS A 90 2.62 1.51 -15.20
CA LYS A 90 2.81 0.42 -14.25
C LYS A 90 2.09 0.68 -12.94
N VAL A 91 2.15 1.90 -12.39
CA VAL A 91 1.45 2.20 -11.13
C VAL A 91 -0.07 2.25 -11.31
N LEU A 92 -0.56 2.70 -12.48
CA LEU A 92 -1.97 2.63 -12.83
C LEU A 92 -2.45 1.19 -12.95
N SER A 93 -1.68 0.31 -13.60
CA SER A 93 -2.00 -1.12 -13.67
C SER A 93 -2.07 -1.77 -12.28
N LEU A 94 -1.15 -1.42 -11.38
CA LEU A 94 -1.19 -1.90 -10.00
C LEU A 94 -2.41 -1.37 -9.23
N ALA A 95 -2.73 -0.08 -9.38
CA ALA A 95 -3.89 0.53 -8.77
C ALA A 95 -5.20 -0.10 -9.29
N GLN A 96 -5.30 -0.31 -10.59
CA GLN A 96 -6.46 -0.93 -11.23
C GLN A 96 -6.66 -2.37 -10.74
N ALA A 97 -5.58 -3.14 -10.63
CA ALA A 97 -5.66 -4.51 -10.15
C ALA A 97 -6.13 -4.60 -8.68
N MET A 98 -5.82 -3.62 -7.83
CA MET A 98 -6.39 -3.57 -6.47
C MET A 98 -7.91 -3.33 -6.47
N VAL A 99 -8.39 -2.51 -7.42
CA VAL A 99 -9.82 -2.20 -7.57
C VAL A 99 -10.58 -3.41 -8.13
N ASP A 100 -10.08 -4.00 -9.22
CA ASP A 100 -10.80 -5.04 -9.96
C ASP A 100 -10.71 -6.41 -9.30
N GLU A 101 -9.55 -6.76 -8.73
CA GLU A 101 -9.30 -8.07 -8.12
C GLU A 101 -9.49 -8.09 -6.60
N ASN A 102 -9.93 -6.97 -6.02
CA ASN A 102 -10.12 -6.81 -4.57
C ASN A 102 -8.88 -7.23 -3.74
N LYS A 103 -7.67 -7.03 -4.28
CA LYS A 103 -6.42 -7.51 -3.68
C LYS A 103 -5.66 -6.42 -2.93
N THR A 104 -4.82 -6.86 -2.00
CA THR A 104 -3.86 -5.99 -1.29
C THR A 104 -2.47 -6.12 -1.92
N LEU A 105 -1.78 -5.00 -2.14
CA LEU A 105 -0.37 -5.02 -2.56
C LEU A 105 0.53 -4.94 -1.32
N GLY A 106 1.47 -5.87 -1.19
CA GLY A 106 2.48 -5.86 -0.14
C GLY A 106 3.83 -5.41 -0.67
N LEU A 107 4.37 -4.35 -0.08
CA LEU A 107 5.65 -3.75 -0.42
C LEU A 107 6.64 -3.91 0.73
N ARG A 108 7.76 -4.59 0.49
CA ARG A 108 8.81 -4.72 1.51
C ARG A 108 9.65 -3.46 1.63
N LEU A 109 9.75 -2.90 2.84
CA LEU A 109 10.75 -1.88 3.16
C LEU A 109 12.09 -2.55 3.43
N LYS A 110 13.17 -1.99 2.85
CA LYS A 110 14.54 -2.50 3.01
C LYS A 110 15.49 -1.36 3.36
N GLY A 111 16.58 -1.70 4.06
CA GLY A 111 17.69 -0.80 4.35
C GLY A 111 17.26 0.49 5.09
N PRO A 112 17.81 1.66 4.71
CA PRO A 112 17.53 2.93 5.39
C PRO A 112 16.04 3.30 5.47
N ALA A 113 15.24 2.94 4.47
CA ALA A 113 13.81 3.22 4.46
C ALA A 113 13.06 2.43 5.57
N ALA A 114 13.45 1.18 5.82
CA ALA A 114 12.87 0.38 6.89
C ALA A 114 13.24 0.93 8.27
N SER A 115 14.49 1.34 8.46
CA SER A 115 14.96 1.95 9.70
C SER A 115 14.27 3.28 9.98
N ALA A 116 14.22 4.17 9.00
CA ALA A 116 13.54 5.46 9.11
C ALA A 116 12.04 5.28 9.42
N PHE A 117 11.39 4.30 8.78
CA PHE A 117 9.98 4.00 9.03
C PHE A 117 9.74 3.51 10.46
N ARG A 118 10.60 2.62 10.98
CA ARG A 118 10.53 2.12 12.36
C ARG A 118 10.68 3.25 13.39
N ILE A 119 11.66 4.13 13.20
CA ILE A 119 11.92 5.27 14.07
C ILE A 119 10.73 6.23 14.07
N LYS A 120 10.27 6.63 12.88
CA LYS A 120 9.16 7.59 12.70
C LYS A 120 7.87 7.14 13.39
N ASN A 121 7.56 5.85 13.31
CA ASN A 121 6.31 5.31 13.85
C ASN A 121 6.45 4.75 15.28
N GLY A 122 7.57 4.99 15.97
CA GLY A 122 7.75 4.58 17.36
C GLY A 122 7.63 3.07 17.59
N ILE A 123 7.97 2.25 16.58
CA ILE A 123 7.75 0.81 16.61
C ILE A 123 8.81 0.15 17.51
N LYS A 124 8.53 0.07 18.81
CA LYS A 124 9.31 -0.68 19.81
C LYS A 124 8.76 -2.11 19.92
N GLY A 125 9.64 -3.11 19.99
CA GLY A 125 9.28 -4.51 20.25
C GLY A 125 8.79 -5.36 19.07
N LYS A 126 8.48 -4.79 17.90
CA LYS A 126 8.12 -5.60 16.71
C LYS A 126 9.36 -6.10 15.97
N HIS A 127 9.61 -7.39 16.03
CA HIS A 127 10.71 -8.07 15.33
C HIS A 127 10.35 -8.39 13.86
N GLY A 128 11.35 -8.64 13.01
CA GLY A 128 11.13 -9.04 11.61
C GLY A 128 11.30 -7.94 10.55
N LYS A 129 11.09 -8.31 9.28
CA LYS A 129 11.11 -7.37 8.14
C LYS A 129 9.86 -6.51 8.17
N VAL A 130 9.94 -5.31 7.62
CA VAL A 130 8.80 -4.37 7.55
C VAL A 130 8.16 -4.45 6.18
N PHE A 131 6.84 -4.61 6.14
CA PHE A 131 6.04 -4.59 4.93
C PHE A 131 4.96 -3.52 5.06
N LEU A 132 4.65 -2.87 3.94
CA LEU A 132 3.50 -1.98 3.78
C LEU A 132 2.47 -2.68 2.92
N PHE A 133 1.26 -2.82 3.45
CA PHE A 133 0.10 -3.36 2.78
C PHE A 133 -0.79 -2.21 2.34
N ILE A 134 -1.05 -2.16 1.05
CA ILE A 134 -1.76 -1.08 0.38
C ILE A 134 -2.96 -1.69 -0.33
N GLY A 135 -4.13 -1.07 -0.22
CA GLY A 135 -5.32 -1.55 -0.89
C GLY A 135 -6.41 -0.50 -0.98
N VAL A 136 -7.55 -0.94 -1.48
CA VAL A 136 -8.77 -0.14 -1.59
C VAL A 136 -9.92 -0.85 -0.89
N GLY A 137 -10.71 -0.11 -0.11
CA GLY A 137 -11.97 -0.51 0.51
C GLY A 137 -13.17 0.06 -0.23
#